data_AF-A0A1B7N0V5-F1
#
_entry.id   AF-A0A1B7N0V5-F1
#
_cell.length_a   1.000
_cell.length_b   1.000
_cell.length_c   1.000
_cell.angle_alpha   90.00
_cell.angle_beta   90.00
_cell.angle_gamma   90.00
#
_symmetry.space_group_name_H-M   'P 1'
#
loop_
_entity.id
_entity.type
_entity.pdbx_description
1 polymer ?
#
loop_
_entity_poly.entity_id
_entity_poly.type
_entity_poly.pdbx_seq_one_letter_code
_entity_poly.pdbx_strand_id
1 'polypeptide(L)'
;MHTSFSTTKFAALMALASVVAGTNLPDGCARTAVVQSGNTCDDISAAYNVSTYQLAAVNGDMINVGCTNLYPGETLCLGIKDQDCDTTHVVVKGETCYSVAGAAGISVTTLLDNNPNLNTICTNMYTGEVLCTSSHVYVSITYT
;
A
#
# COMPACT_ATOMS: atom_id res chain seq x y z
N MET A 1 37.61 13.71 28.27
CA MET A 1 37.59 12.28 28.64
C MET A 1 36.25 11.71 28.20
N HIS A 2 36.31 10.60 27.48
CA HIS A 2 35.23 9.84 26.80
C HIS A 2 33.98 9.67 27.70
N THR A 3 32.75 9.55 27.18
CA THR A 3 32.34 8.45 26.29
C THR A 3 31.11 8.78 25.42
N SER A 4 31.25 8.46 24.14
CA SER A 4 30.19 8.21 23.17
C SER A 4 29.40 6.97 23.58
N PHE A 5 28.07 7.01 23.52
CA PHE A 5 27.23 5.82 23.57
C PHE A 5 26.64 5.59 22.17
N SER A 6 27.30 4.69 21.44
CA SER A 6 26.75 4.03 20.26
C SER A 6 25.73 3.01 20.73
N THR A 7 24.44 3.25 20.47
CA THR A 7 23.39 2.27 20.76
C THR A 7 23.20 1.37 19.55
N THR A 8 23.54 0.12 19.78
CA THR A 8 23.50 -1.03 18.89
C THR A 8 22.08 -1.27 18.35
N LYS A 9 21.98 -1.60 17.06
CA LYS A 9 20.77 -2.15 16.43
C LYS A 9 20.38 -3.44 17.17
N PHE A 10 19.27 -3.41 17.92
CA PHE A 10 18.65 -4.63 18.42
C PHE A 10 17.65 -5.12 17.38
N ALA A 11 18.06 -6.11 16.59
CA ALA A 11 17.12 -6.96 15.87
C ALA A 11 16.44 -7.87 16.90
N ALA A 12 15.22 -7.53 17.30
CA ALA A 12 14.39 -8.41 18.11
C ALA A 12 13.65 -9.39 17.17
N LEU A 13 14.16 -10.61 17.04
CA LEU A 13 13.35 -11.75 16.61
C LEU A 13 12.47 -12.15 17.80
N MET A 14 11.22 -11.67 17.83
CA MET A 14 10.18 -12.28 18.65
C MET A 14 9.26 -13.08 17.72
N ALA A 15 9.49 -14.40 17.67
CA ALA A 15 8.47 -15.33 17.21
C ALA A 15 7.46 -15.51 18.33
N LEU A 16 6.42 -14.67 18.34
CA LEU A 16 5.19 -14.93 19.07
C LEU A 16 4.27 -15.68 18.11
N ALA A 17 4.03 -16.96 18.38
CA ALA A 17 2.93 -17.70 17.76
C ALA A 17 1.62 -17.12 18.32
N SER A 18 1.14 -16.05 17.68
CA SER A 18 -0.13 -15.42 17.99
C SER A 18 -1.25 -16.34 17.52
N VAL A 19 -2.23 -16.57 18.40
CA VAL A 19 -3.53 -17.15 18.08
C VAL A 19 -4.00 -16.69 16.69
N VAL A 20 -4.29 -17.65 15.81
CA VAL A 20 -5.01 -17.37 14.56
C VAL A 20 -6.43 -16.98 14.97
N ALA A 21 -6.62 -15.71 15.32
CA ALA A 21 -7.90 -15.07 15.09
C ALA A 21 -8.10 -15.18 13.58
N GLY A 22 -9.07 -15.98 13.15
CA GLY A 22 -9.36 -16.20 11.75
C GLY A 22 -9.79 -14.89 11.11
N THR A 23 -8.82 -14.10 10.66
CA THR A 23 -9.04 -13.07 9.65
C THR A 23 -9.39 -13.83 8.39
N ASN A 24 -10.63 -13.69 7.91
CA ASN A 24 -10.99 -14.12 6.57
C ASN A 24 -10.26 -13.20 5.59
N LEU A 25 -8.97 -13.47 5.36
CA LEU A 25 -8.21 -12.77 4.35
C LEU A 25 -8.84 -13.08 2.99
N PRO A 26 -8.80 -12.13 2.06
CA PRO A 26 -9.20 -12.37 0.67
C PRO A 26 -8.54 -13.64 0.10
N ASP A 27 -9.31 -14.43 -0.63
CA ASP A 27 -8.82 -15.61 -1.31
C ASP A 27 -7.67 -15.26 -2.26
N GLY A 28 -6.57 -16.02 -2.20
CA GLY A 28 -5.40 -15.77 -3.03
C GLY A 28 -4.49 -14.64 -2.52
N CYS A 29 -4.65 -14.19 -1.28
CA CYS A 29 -3.73 -13.24 -0.66
C CYS A 29 -2.27 -13.73 -0.73
N ALA A 30 -1.39 -12.95 -1.36
CA ALA A 30 0.00 -13.31 -1.62
C ALA A 30 0.97 -12.76 -0.57
N ARG A 31 0.64 -11.60 0.02
CA ARG A 31 1.47 -10.90 1.01
C ARG A 31 0.59 -10.27 2.07
N THR A 32 1.08 -10.18 3.30
CA THR A 32 0.32 -9.63 4.42
C THR A 32 1.14 -8.61 5.21
N ALA A 33 0.44 -7.71 5.90
CA ALA A 33 1.00 -6.83 6.93
C ALA A 33 0.12 -6.82 8.17
N VAL A 34 0.74 -6.61 9.34
CA VAL A 34 0.02 -6.46 10.60
C VAL A 34 -0.03 -4.99 10.96
N VAL A 35 -1.23 -4.44 11.15
CA VAL A 35 -1.47 -3.06 11.54
C VAL A 35 -0.80 -2.78 12.89
N GLN A 36 0.04 -1.75 12.95
CA GLN A 36 0.62 -1.23 14.19
C GLN A 36 -0.16 -0.03 14.70
N SER A 37 0.02 0.29 16.00
CA SER A 37 -0.61 1.46 16.60
C SER A 37 -0.19 2.75 15.88
N GLY A 38 -1.18 3.51 15.40
CA GLY A 38 -0.98 4.76 14.70
C GLY A 38 -0.73 4.63 13.18
N ASN A 39 -0.75 3.43 12.61
CA ASN A 39 -0.64 3.29 11.15
C ASN A 39 -1.87 3.85 10.42
N THR A 40 -1.61 4.50 9.30
CA THR A 40 -2.59 4.76 8.24
C THR A 40 -2.41 3.78 7.08
N CYS A 41 -3.37 3.74 6.14
CA CYS A 41 -3.18 2.99 4.89
C CYS A 41 -1.96 3.47 4.11
N ASP A 42 -1.69 4.78 4.07
CA ASP A 42 -0.55 5.33 3.34
C ASP A 42 0.78 4.93 3.98
N ASP A 43 0.88 4.91 5.31
CA ASP A 43 2.08 4.47 6.02
C ASP A 43 2.38 2.99 5.72
N ILE A 44 1.35 2.13 5.76
CA ILE A 44 1.48 0.71 5.43
C ILE A 44 1.85 0.58 3.95
N SER A 45 1.19 1.33 3.08
CA SER A 45 1.42 1.29 1.63
C SER A 45 2.86 1.66 1.26
N ALA A 46 3.39 2.72 1.88
CA ALA A 46 4.76 3.17 1.67
C ALA A 46 5.79 2.19 2.25
N ALA A 47 5.49 1.58 3.40
CA ALA A 47 6.39 0.63 4.04
C ALA A 47 6.51 -0.71 3.29
N TYR A 48 5.44 -1.12 2.60
CA TYR A 48 5.32 -2.45 2.01
C TYR A 48 5.23 -2.45 0.47
N ASN A 49 5.44 -1.31 -0.18
CA ASN A 49 5.34 -1.13 -1.64
C ASN A 49 4.03 -1.71 -2.19
N VAL A 50 2.91 -1.14 -1.76
CA VAL A 50 1.58 -1.44 -2.29
C VAL A 50 0.88 -0.14 -2.60
N SER A 51 0.09 -0.08 -3.67
CA SER A 51 -0.76 1.09 -3.95
C SER A 51 -1.79 1.28 -2.83
N THR A 52 -2.01 2.52 -2.39
CA THR A 52 -3.07 2.84 -1.41
C THR A 52 -4.43 2.37 -1.91
N TYR A 53 -4.70 2.50 -3.22
CA TYR A 53 -5.91 1.96 -3.84
C TYR A 53 -5.98 0.43 -3.73
N GLN A 54 -4.92 -0.28 -4.11
CA GLN A 54 -4.90 -1.73 -4.09
C GLN A 54 -5.13 -2.26 -2.66
N LEU A 55 -4.46 -1.66 -1.66
CA LEU A 55 -4.63 -2.03 -0.26
C LEU A 55 -6.10 -1.87 0.17
N ALA A 56 -6.72 -0.74 -0.15
CA ALA A 56 -8.11 -0.49 0.18
C ALA A 56 -9.07 -1.44 -0.56
N ALA A 57 -8.85 -1.67 -1.86
CA ALA A 57 -9.70 -2.50 -2.71
C ALA A 57 -9.67 -3.98 -2.29
N VAL A 58 -8.49 -4.53 -2.05
CA VAL A 58 -8.31 -5.93 -1.67
C VAL A 58 -8.92 -6.21 -0.29
N ASN A 59 -8.89 -5.24 0.63
CA ASN A 59 -9.45 -5.40 1.98
C ASN A 59 -10.80 -4.68 2.13
N GLY A 60 -11.58 -4.51 1.05
CA GLY A 60 -12.80 -3.70 1.06
C GLY A 60 -13.89 -4.17 2.05
N ASP A 61 -13.87 -5.44 2.44
CA ASP A 61 -14.77 -5.99 3.47
C ASP A 61 -14.36 -5.58 4.90
N MET A 62 -13.11 -5.18 5.09
CA MET A 62 -12.50 -4.85 6.39
C MET A 62 -12.19 -3.35 6.52
N ILE A 63 -11.78 -2.67 5.46
CA ILE A 63 -11.35 -1.27 5.46
C ILE A 63 -12.44 -0.40 4.81
N ASN A 64 -12.84 0.67 5.48
CA ASN A 64 -13.78 1.65 4.92
C ASN A 64 -13.09 2.56 3.90
N VAL A 65 -13.89 3.29 3.10
CA VAL A 65 -13.38 4.18 2.03
C VAL A 65 -12.33 5.21 2.49
N GLY A 66 -12.36 5.63 3.76
CA GLY A 66 -11.43 6.60 4.31
C GLY A 66 -10.22 5.98 5.02
N CYS A 67 -10.12 4.66 5.07
CA CYS A 67 -9.15 3.91 5.88
C CYS A 67 -9.04 4.42 7.33
N THR A 68 -10.18 4.74 7.94
CA THR A 68 -10.24 5.31 9.30
C THR A 68 -10.53 4.27 10.39
N ASN A 69 -10.61 2.98 10.02
CA ASN A 69 -11.04 1.90 10.90
C ASN A 69 -9.99 0.78 11.03
N LEU A 70 -8.70 1.12 10.97
CA LEU A 70 -7.63 0.18 11.24
C LEU A 70 -7.45 -0.04 12.75
N TYR A 71 -7.38 -1.30 13.17
CA TYR A 71 -7.12 -1.69 14.56
C TYR A 71 -5.76 -2.37 14.70
N PRO A 72 -4.93 -2.01 15.70
CA PRO A 72 -3.64 -2.66 15.91
C PRO A 72 -3.78 -4.18 16.11
N GLY A 73 -2.94 -4.94 15.42
CA GLY A 73 -2.97 -6.41 15.41
C GLY A 73 -3.81 -7.02 14.28
N GLU A 74 -4.60 -6.23 13.55
CA GLU A 74 -5.27 -6.72 12.34
C GLU A 74 -4.25 -7.12 11.27
N THR A 75 -4.54 -8.21 10.57
CA THR A 75 -3.76 -8.62 9.40
C THR A 75 -4.49 -8.16 8.14
N LEU A 76 -3.81 -7.37 7.33
CA LEU A 76 -4.28 -6.91 6.02
C LEU A 76 -3.60 -7.70 4.91
N CYS A 77 -4.34 -7.92 3.84
CA CYS A 77 -3.78 -8.44 2.61
C CYS A 77 -3.19 -7.30 1.76
N LEU A 78 -1.92 -7.40 1.38
CA LEU A 78 -1.26 -6.36 0.58
C LEU A 78 -1.50 -6.56 -0.92
N GLY A 79 -1.81 -7.77 -1.37
CA GLY A 79 -2.06 -8.03 -2.78
C GLY A 79 -2.52 -9.46 -3.02
N ILE A 80 -3.34 -9.64 -4.05
CA ILE A 80 -3.75 -10.95 -4.54
C ILE A 80 -2.70 -11.47 -5.49
N LYS A 81 -2.47 -12.78 -5.46
CA LYS A 81 -1.56 -13.46 -6.37
C LYS A 81 -1.84 -13.06 -7.82
N ASP A 82 -0.78 -12.72 -8.55
CA ASP A 82 -0.79 -12.30 -9.97
C ASP A 82 -1.53 -10.97 -10.25
N GLN A 83 -2.03 -10.28 -9.22
CA GLN A 83 -2.69 -8.97 -9.29
C GLN A 83 -2.04 -7.92 -8.37
N ASP A 84 -0.86 -8.23 -7.83
CA ASP A 84 -0.16 -7.41 -6.86
C ASP A 84 0.85 -6.48 -7.55
N CYS A 85 0.57 -5.19 -7.57
CA CYS A 85 1.51 -4.18 -8.02
C CYS A 85 2.50 -3.82 -6.91
N ASP A 86 3.74 -4.26 -7.05
CA ASP A 86 4.85 -3.98 -6.14
C ASP A 86 5.79 -2.86 -6.62
N THR A 87 5.55 -2.33 -7.83
CA THR A 87 6.27 -1.19 -8.39
C THR A 87 5.46 0.08 -8.11
N THR A 88 5.84 0.80 -7.07
CA THR A 88 5.06 1.93 -6.53
C THR A 88 5.84 3.23 -6.42
N HIS A 89 5.13 4.35 -6.36
CA HIS A 89 5.64 5.69 -6.09
C HIS A 89 4.87 6.36 -4.95
N VAL A 90 5.57 6.91 -3.97
CA VAL A 90 4.96 7.71 -2.90
C VAL A 90 4.92 9.17 -3.35
N VAL A 91 3.71 9.72 -3.50
CA VAL A 91 3.50 11.08 -3.98
C VAL A 91 4.09 12.09 -3.01
N VAL A 92 4.93 13.00 -3.52
CA VAL A 92 5.48 14.11 -2.76
C VAL A 92 4.85 15.44 -3.17
N LYS A 93 5.08 16.48 -2.36
CA LYS A 93 4.49 17.80 -2.58
C LYS A 93 4.89 18.38 -3.93
N GLY A 94 3.88 18.79 -4.71
CA GLY A 94 4.05 19.47 -5.99
C GLY A 94 4.05 18.56 -7.22
N GLU A 95 3.92 17.25 -7.04
CA GLU A 95 3.77 16.32 -8.15
C GLU A 95 2.37 16.34 -8.76
N THR A 96 2.29 15.88 -10.00
CA THR A 96 1.06 15.65 -10.76
C THR A 96 1.09 14.24 -11.34
N CYS A 97 -0.05 13.69 -11.76
CA CYS A 97 -0.03 12.41 -12.50
C CYS A 97 0.90 12.45 -13.72
N TYR A 98 1.02 13.59 -14.41
CA TYR A 98 1.91 13.71 -15.55
C TYR A 98 3.38 13.57 -15.16
N SER A 99 3.81 14.22 -14.07
CA SER A 99 5.20 14.12 -13.60
C SER A 99 5.51 12.72 -13.06
N VAL A 100 4.59 12.10 -12.33
CA VAL A 100 4.75 10.72 -11.81
C VAL A 100 4.81 9.72 -12.95
N ALA A 101 3.84 9.76 -13.89
CA ALA A 101 3.84 8.86 -15.05
C ALA A 101 5.09 9.05 -15.92
N GLY A 102 5.52 10.30 -16.15
CA GLY A 102 6.74 10.62 -16.89
C GLY A 102 8.00 10.08 -16.22
N ALA A 103 8.11 10.19 -14.89
CA ALA A 103 9.23 9.64 -14.13
C ALA A 103 9.26 8.10 -14.16
N ALA A 104 8.08 7.47 -14.13
CA ALA A 104 7.93 6.02 -14.24
C ALA A 104 8.05 5.48 -15.69
N GLY A 105 8.08 6.36 -16.70
CA GLY A 105 8.14 5.95 -18.10
C GLY A 105 6.85 5.30 -18.63
N ILE A 106 5.71 5.61 -18.03
CA ILE A 106 4.38 5.09 -18.42
C ILE A 106 3.47 6.20 -18.93
N SER A 107 2.35 5.83 -19.58
CA SER A 107 1.33 6.80 -19.94
C SER A 107 0.51 7.22 -18.71
N VAL A 108 -0.05 8.44 -18.72
CA VAL A 108 -1.00 8.87 -17.68
C VAL A 108 -2.21 7.93 -17.63
N THR A 109 -2.67 7.42 -18.78
CA THR A 109 -3.73 6.42 -18.83
C THR A 109 -3.36 5.15 -18.06
N THR A 110 -2.16 4.61 -18.28
CA THR A 110 -1.66 3.43 -17.53
C THR A 110 -1.59 3.70 -16.03
N LEU A 111 -1.16 4.91 -15.62
CA LEU A 111 -1.15 5.31 -14.22
C LEU A 111 -2.58 5.34 -13.64
N LEU A 112 -3.53 5.92 -14.34
CA LEU A 112 -4.93 6.00 -13.90
C LEU A 112 -5.61 4.62 -13.89
N ASP A 113 -5.35 3.78 -14.87
CA ASP A 113 -5.86 2.41 -14.94
C ASP A 113 -5.38 1.59 -13.73
N ASN A 114 -4.14 1.81 -13.31
CA ASN A 114 -3.57 1.18 -12.11
C ASN A 114 -4.00 1.81 -10.78
N ASN A 115 -4.55 3.03 -10.80
CA ASN A 115 -4.97 3.75 -9.60
C ASN A 115 -6.37 4.40 -9.81
N PRO A 116 -7.45 3.59 -9.92
CA PRO A 116 -8.80 4.06 -10.23
C PRO A 116 -9.45 4.94 -9.17
N ASN A 117 -8.83 5.09 -8.00
CA ASN A 117 -9.22 6.11 -7.03
C ASN A 117 -8.91 7.52 -7.53
N LEU A 118 -7.95 7.68 -8.44
CA LEU A 118 -7.66 8.95 -9.09
C LEU A 118 -8.70 9.27 -10.15
N ASN A 119 -9.18 10.51 -10.16
CA ASN A 119 -10.07 10.98 -11.20
C ASN A 119 -9.31 11.20 -12.52
N THR A 120 -10.06 11.27 -13.63
CA THR A 120 -9.49 11.34 -14.99
C THR A 120 -8.65 12.59 -15.27
N ILE A 121 -8.79 13.65 -14.46
CA ILE A 121 -7.99 14.88 -14.55
C ILE A 121 -6.95 14.99 -13.42
N CYS A 122 -6.79 13.94 -12.61
CA CYS A 122 -5.85 13.80 -11.50
C CYS A 122 -5.84 14.98 -10.52
N THR A 123 -7.02 15.50 -10.15
CA THR A 123 -7.12 16.63 -9.20
C THR A 123 -7.27 16.20 -7.74
N ASN A 124 -7.45 14.90 -7.47
CA ASN A 124 -7.65 14.36 -6.13
C ASN A 124 -6.43 13.60 -5.58
N MET A 125 -5.30 13.64 -6.28
CA MET A 125 -4.02 13.09 -5.80
C MET A 125 -3.48 13.94 -4.64
N TYR A 126 -2.93 13.31 -3.61
CA TYR A 126 -2.41 14.02 -2.43
C TYR A 126 -1.03 13.51 -1.99
N THR A 127 -0.31 14.33 -1.21
CA THR A 127 1.01 13.97 -0.68
C THR A 127 0.89 12.82 0.33
N GLY A 128 1.74 11.80 0.17
CA GLY A 128 1.75 10.59 0.98
C GLY A 128 1.03 9.41 0.33
N GLU A 129 0.13 9.67 -0.62
CA GLU A 129 -0.56 8.64 -1.38
C GLU A 129 0.44 7.77 -2.16
N VAL A 130 0.23 6.45 -2.18
CA VAL A 130 1.11 5.51 -2.88
C VAL A 130 0.43 5.00 -4.14
N LEU A 131 1.04 5.27 -5.29
CA LEU A 131 0.52 4.91 -6.60
C LEU A 131 1.24 3.70 -7.16
N CYS A 132 0.50 2.78 -7.79
CA CYS A 132 1.09 1.76 -8.65
C CYS A 132 1.60 2.41 -9.95
N THR A 133 2.90 2.29 -10.21
CA THR A 133 3.58 2.90 -11.37
C THR A 133 4.16 1.87 -12.32
N SER A 134 3.71 0.62 -12.23
CA SER A 134 4.09 -0.42 -13.18
C SER A 134 3.57 -0.11 -14.59
N SER A 135 4.31 -0.57 -15.60
CA SER A 135 3.85 -0.58 -16.99
C SER A 135 2.80 -1.65 -17.28
N HIS A 136 2.65 -2.64 -16.39
CA HIS A 136 1.58 -3.63 -16.47
C HIS A 136 0.33 -3.12 -15.74
N VAL A 137 -0.87 -3.37 -16.29
CA VAL A 137 -2.14 -2.97 -15.67
C VAL A 137 -2.70 -4.11 -14.84
N TYR A 138 -2.75 -3.93 -13.52
CA TYR A 138 -3.21 -4.96 -12.57
C TYR A 138 -4.71 -4.88 -12.29
N VAL A 139 -5.35 -3.74 -12.57
CA VAL A 139 -6.78 -3.50 -12.25
C VAL A 139 -7.72 -4.08 -13.32
N SER A 140 -7.25 -5.01 -14.13
CA SER A 140 -8.13 -5.85 -14.97
C SER A 140 -8.81 -6.94 -14.12
N ILE A 141 -9.45 -6.52 -13.03
CA ILE A 141 -10.44 -7.30 -12.30
C ILE A 141 -11.72 -7.21 -13.12
N THR A 142 -11.79 -8.01 -14.18
CA THR A 142 -13.08 -8.45 -14.69
C THR A 142 -13.79 -9.13 -13.54
N TYR A 143 -14.77 -8.44 -12.97
CA TYR A 143 -15.87 -9.08 -12.24
C TYR A 143 -16.59 -9.99 -13.24
N THR A 144 -16.21 -11.27 -13.29
CA THR A 144 -17.02 -12.33 -13.91
C THR A 144 -17.44 -13.31 -12.85
#